data_AF-K1TI26-F1
#
_entry.id   AF-K1TI26-F1
#
_cell.length_a   1.000
_cell.length_b   1.000
_cell.length_c   1.000
_cell.angle_alpha   90.00
_cell.angle_beta   90.00
_cell.angle_gamma   90.00
#
_symmetry.space_group_name_H-M   'P 1'
#
loop_
_entity.id
_entity.type
_entity.pdbx_description
1 polymer ?
#
loop_
_entity_poly.entity_id
_entity_poly.type
_entity_poly.pdbx_seq_one_letter_code
_entity_poly.pdbx_strand_id
1 'polypeptide(L)' 'MKWTGLNELREKFLEFFESKGCLRLPSFSLVPKDDNSLLLINSGMAPMKKYFTGEVTPPRKRVTTCQKC' A
#
# COMPACT_ATOMS: atom_id res chain seq x y z
N MET A 1 6.97 19.13 22.46
CA MET A 1 6.65 18.05 21.49
C MET A 1 6.44 18.69 20.14
N LYS A 2 7.18 18.32 19.08
CA LYS A 2 6.95 18.85 17.73
C LYS A 2 5.80 18.07 17.08
N TRP A 3 4.73 18.76 16.72
CA TRP A 3 3.64 18.18 15.97
C TRP A 3 4.03 18.05 14.50
N THR A 4 3.77 16.89 13.89
CA THR A 4 3.99 16.65 12.46
C THR A 4 2.62 16.59 11.78
N GLY A 5 2.45 17.29 10.66
CA GLY A 5 1.19 17.26 9.92
C GLY A 5 0.92 15.87 9.32
N LEU A 6 -0.34 15.52 9.13
CA LEU A 6 -0.73 14.21 8.57
C LEU A 6 -0.11 13.92 7.20
N ASN A 7 -0.06 14.93 6.32
CA ASN A 7 0.57 14.79 5.00
C ASN A 7 2.09 14.63 5.11
N GLU A 8 2.73 15.35 6.03
CA GLU A 8 4.18 15.25 6.26
C GLU A 8 4.56 13.90 6.87
N LEU A 9 3.75 13.38 7.80
CA LEU A 9 3.97 12.06 8.38
C LEU A 9 3.80 10.95 7.34
N ARG A 10 2.78 11.05 6.48
CA ARG A 10 2.59 10.14 5.35
C ARG A 10 3.81 10.14 4.45
N GLU A 11 4.29 11.31 4.07
CA GLU A 11 5.42 11.44 3.17
C GLU A 11 6.70 10.85 3.79
N LYS A 12 7.01 11.21 5.04
CA LYS A 12 8.15 10.66 5.79
C LYS A 12 8.15 9.13 5.86
N PHE A 13 6.98 8.52 6.05
CA PHE A 13 6.85 7.06 6.04
C PHE A 13 7.19 6.47 4.67
N LEU A 14 6.62 7.04 3.60
CA LEU A 14 6.82 6.56 2.24
C LEU A 14 8.28 6.74 1.79
N GLU A 15 8.84 7.94 1.97
CA GLU A 15 10.24 8.27 1.65
C GLU A 15 11.22 7.36 2.41
N PHE A 16 10.96 7.10 3.70
CA PHE A 16 11.82 6.21 4.48
C PHE A 16 11.90 4.82 3.83
N PHE A 17 10.77 4.21 3.46
CA PHE A 17 10.78 2.89 2.83
C PHE A 17 11.30 2.91 1.38
N GLU A 18 11.03 3.97 0.63
CA GLU A 18 11.64 4.19 -0.68
C GLU A 18 13.18 4.22 -0.59
N SER A 19 13.73 4.93 0.41
CA SER A 19 15.18 4.97 0.67
C SER A 19 15.76 3.59 1.04
N LYS A 20 14.94 2.66 1.54
CA LYS A 20 15.33 1.27 1.83
C LYS A 20 15.09 0.33 0.64
N GLY A 21 14.74 0.88 -0.52
CA GLY A 21 14.53 0.13 -1.75
C GLY A 21 13.16 -0.56 -1.83
N CYS A 22 12.13 -0.03 -1.17
CA CYS A 22 10.75 -0.38 -1.48
C CYS A 22 10.26 0.45 -2.68
N LEU A 23 9.46 -0.15 -3.56
CA LEU A 23 8.71 0.59 -4.58
C LEU A 23 7.51 1.27 -3.93
N ARG A 24 7.39 2.59 -4.05
CA ARG A 24 6.16 3.28 -3.68
C ARG A 24 5.08 3.03 -4.73
N LEU A 25 3.93 2.54 -4.30
CA LEU A 25 2.73 2.44 -5.13
C LEU A 25 1.65 3.42 -4.61
N PRO A 26 0.76 3.89 -5.50
CA PRO A 26 -0.37 4.71 -5.09
C PRO A 26 -1.35 3.88 -4.23
N SER A 27 -2.20 4.57 -3.46
CA SER A 27 -3.35 3.92 -2.84
C SER A 27 -4.25 3.31 -3.92
N PHE A 28 -4.66 2.07 -3.71
CA PHE A 28 -5.63 1.36 -4.52
C PHE A 28 -7.05 1.88 -4.28
N SER A 29 -7.96 1.54 -5.20
CA SER A 29 -9.40 1.80 -5.06
C SER A 29 -9.95 1.25 -3.75
N LEU A 30 -10.90 1.97 -3.13
CA LEU A 30 -11.64 1.46 -1.97
C LEU A 30 -12.55 0.29 -2.36
N VAL A 31 -13.11 0.33 -3.58
CA VAL A 31 -13.90 -0.77 -4.13
C VAL A 31 -12.94 -1.81 -4.73
N PRO A 32 -12.94 -3.07 -4.24
CA PRO A 32 -12.11 -4.14 -4.79
C PRO A 32 -12.44 -4.42 -6.26
N LYS A 33 -11.42 -4.79 -7.03
CA LYS A 33 -11.60 -5.33 -8.38
C LYS A 33 -11.35 -6.83 -8.32
N ASP A 34 -12.23 -7.61 -8.94
CA ASP A 34 -12.10 -9.07 -9.07
C ASP A 34 -12.05 -9.83 -7.73
N ASP A 35 -12.67 -9.29 -6.68
CA ASP A 35 -12.86 -9.96 -5.39
C ASP A 35 -14.29 -9.73 -4.89
N ASN A 36 -15.13 -10.75 -5.06
CA ASN A 36 -16.55 -10.71 -4.65
C ASN A 36 -16.74 -10.98 -3.14
N SER A 37 -15.67 -11.31 -2.41
CA SER A 37 -15.74 -11.59 -0.98
C SER A 37 -15.57 -10.34 -0.11
N LEU A 38 -15.00 -9.27 -0.68
CA LEU A 38 -14.74 -8.01 0.02
C LEU A 38 -15.69 -6.92 -0.48
N LEU A 39 -16.35 -6.22 0.45
CA LEU A 39 -17.13 -5.03 0.12
C LEU A 39 -16.23 -3.80 -0.12
N LEU A 40 -15.23 -3.60 0.75
CA LEU A 40 -14.25 -2.51 0.69
C LEU A 40 -12.85 -3.04 1.01
N ILE A 41 -11.82 -2.38 0.46
CA ILE A 41 -10.43 -2.59 0.86
C ILE A 41 -10.23 -2.06 2.27
N ASN A 42 -10.05 -2.98 3.22
CA ASN A 42 -9.89 -2.69 4.65
C ASN A 42 -8.43 -2.61 5.11
N SER A 43 -7.49 -2.98 4.25
CA SER A 43 -6.06 -3.06 4.59
C SER A 43 -5.17 -2.80 3.38
N GLY A 44 -3.96 -2.31 3.63
CA GLY A 44 -2.96 -2.10 2.58
C GLY A 44 -2.51 -3.36 1.86
N MET A 45 -2.68 -4.55 2.48
CA MET A 45 -2.30 -5.82 1.87
C MET A 45 -3.37 -6.39 0.95
N ALA A 46 -4.66 -6.08 1.17
CA ALA A 46 -5.76 -6.72 0.44
C ALA A 46 -5.63 -6.63 -1.09
N PRO A 47 -5.26 -5.47 -1.68
CA PRO A 47 -5.01 -5.36 -3.12
C PRO A 47 -3.80 -6.18 -3.61
N MET A 48 -2.89 -6.54 -2.72
CA MET A 48 -1.65 -7.26 -3.02
C MET A 48 -1.76 -8.78 -2.76
N LYS A 49 -2.94 -9.28 -2.38
CA LYS A 49 -3.15 -10.71 -2.07
C LYS A 49 -2.59 -11.65 -3.15
N LYS A 50 -2.84 -11.34 -4.43
CA LYS A 50 -2.35 -12.11 -5.59
C LYS A 50 -0.83 -12.14 -5.72
N TYR A 51 -0.13 -11.12 -5.21
CA TYR A 51 1.33 -11.12 -5.15
C TYR A 51 1.86 -12.07 -4.08
N PHE A 52 1.16 -12.15 -2.93
CA PHE A 52 1.53 -13.04 -1.84
C PHE A 52 1.19 -14.51 -2.14
N THR A 53 0.10 -14.78 -2.88
CA THR A 53 -0.25 -16.14 -3.33
C THR A 53 0.58 -16.63 -4.51
N GLY A 54 1.33 -15.73 -5.17
CA GLY A 54 2.16 -16.05 -6.34
C GLY A 54 1.40 -16.14 -7.65
N GLU A 55 0.10 -15.82 -7.67
CA GLU A 55 -0.73 -15.75 -8.88
C GLU A 55 -0.25 -14.67 -9.86
N VAL A 56 0.30 -13.57 -9.33
CA VAL A 56 0.84 -12.47 -10.13
C VAL A 56 2.23 -12.11 -9.63
N THR A 57 3.17 -11.89 -10.55
CA THR A 57 4.50 -11.38 -10.19
C THR A 57 4.42 -9.91 -9.79
N PRO A 58 4.85 -9.52 -8.58
CA PRO A 58 4.83 -8.12 -8.18
C PRO A 58 5.85 -7.31 -8.98
N PRO A 59 5.60 -6.01 -9.22
CA PRO A 59 6.53 -5.13 -9.93
C PRO A 59 7.88 -4.96 -9.21
N ARG A 60 7.92 -5.22 -7.90
CA ARG A 60 9.13 -5.26 -7.09
C ARG A 60 8.94 -6.17 -5.89
N LYS A 61 10.02 -6.83 -5.44
CA LYS A 61 10.02 -7.70 -4.25
C LYS A 61 9.67 -6.97 -2.94
N ARG A 62 9.83 -5.65 -2.89
CA ARG A 62 9.53 -4.80 -1.73
C ARG A 62 8.71 -3.60 -2.18
N VAL A 63 7.60 -3.33 -1.50
CA VAL A 63 6.64 -2.27 -1.85
C VAL A 63 6.27 -1.49 -0.58
N THR A 64 5.95 -0.20 -0.73
CA THR A 64 5.39 0.66 0.32
C THR A 64 4.19 1.44 -0.22
N THR A 65 3.15 1.62 0.59
CA THR A 65 1.92 2.33 0.23
C THR A 65 1.29 2.98 1.46
N CYS A 66 0.49 4.03 1.24
CA CYS A 66 -0.45 4.54 2.23
C CYS A 66 -1.87 4.31 1.68
N GLN A 67 -2.49 3.20 2.10
CA GLN A 67 -3.80 2.79 1.60
C GLN A 67 -4.92 3.48 2.37
N LYS A 68 -5.94 3.97 1.65
CA LYS A 68 -7.23 4.35 2.24
C LYS A 68 -7.98 3.08 2.65
N CYS A 69 -8.35 3.00 3.92
CA CYS A 69 -9.08 1.90 4.53
C CYS A 69 -10.22 2.47 5.38
#